data_AF-A0A9P9JMN6-F1
#
_entry.id   AF-A0A9P9JMN6-F1
#
_cell.length_a   1.000
_cell.length_b   1.000
_cell.length_c   1.000
_cell.angle_alpha   90.00
_cell.angle_beta   90.00
_cell.angle_gamma   90.00
#
_symmetry.space_group_name_H-M   'P 1'
#
loop_
_entity.id
_entity.type
_entity.pdbx_description
1 polymer ?
#
loop_
_entity_poly.entity_id
_entity_poly.type
_entity_poly.pdbx_seq_one_letter_code
_entity_poly.pdbx_strand_id
1 'polypeptide(L)'
;MTSFHLPSPEGRSVAVLGASGFDVTIRDPSPEQRIAAVHYCTASMSLYTDNSESGDVQAFTDLKPAVEKAWLVIEAVPENLDLKIKTFQELVAQAPCDAILCSNSSSYKSLGMVNNLGPSAKRRILNMHYYMPPDYRVIKIHPYVAKKESRPTWSIIATGPMACLVHISVHRWASRLMAAQSRSNMRPVDTVSFIEEHYIEERNLPRTSVDFLKNEGSPSNIQCALLYFLDIGLASEDILQTGQRGRILVGASDGRPMKTLVSSQRTPDGLDISISAGKLFWTSMGMPTANDGAVYSYNLDGTDIKAIVPKGKVHTPKQLVVDNEKRQLYFSDREGLRVWRCNFDGQNLELLIQTGDYQVLEEKLDQTRWCVGVAFSHTTGKFYWTQKGPSKGFQGRISQDNIDFPRGQDGTNRTDIECLLQNLPEPIDLEVDGTRQDLCWTDRGGLPLGNNINRVSLKGIKPVSASGITSSPGKDYELVARNLHEAIGIKLDPVNHHIYTTNMGSAVYRFDFDGHNRKKFYEDAGSFTGITLAHV
;
A
#
# COMPACT_ATOMS: atom_id res chain seq x y z
N MET A 1 20.01 7.41 10.91
CA MET A 1 19.43 7.50 9.56
C MET A 1 18.03 6.92 9.64
N THR A 2 17.03 7.78 9.75
CA THR A 2 15.64 7.39 10.02
C THR A 2 14.86 7.35 8.72
N SER A 3 14.25 6.20 8.45
CA SER A 3 13.44 5.87 7.28
C SER A 3 12.27 6.82 7.10
N PHE A 4 12.01 7.15 5.84
CA PHE A 4 11.02 8.10 5.37
C PHE A 4 9.65 7.41 5.17
N HIS A 5 8.54 8.11 5.38
CA HIS A 5 7.17 7.64 5.12
C HIS A 5 6.45 8.66 4.22
N LEU A 6 5.97 8.21 3.07
CA LEU A 6 4.91 8.84 2.28
C LEU A 6 3.83 7.77 2.00
N PRO A 7 2.57 8.17 1.80
CA PRO A 7 2.13 9.56 1.72
C PRO A 7 1.62 10.09 3.06
N SER A 8 2.12 11.25 3.47
CA SER A 8 1.43 12.07 4.43
C SER A 8 0.26 12.78 3.71
N PRO A 9 -0.82 13.19 4.43
CA PRO A 9 -2.05 13.79 3.86
C PRO A 9 -1.85 14.98 2.89
N GLU A 10 -0.66 15.55 2.81
CA GLU A 10 -0.33 16.82 2.15
C GLU A 10 0.09 16.68 0.68
N GLY A 11 0.75 15.58 0.28
CA GLY A 11 1.04 15.31 -1.15
C GLY A 11 -0.23 15.14 -1.98
N ARG A 12 -1.35 14.87 -1.30
CA ARG A 12 -2.65 14.63 -1.87
C ARG A 12 -3.47 15.89 -2.16
N SER A 13 -3.27 16.96 -1.38
CA SER A 13 -3.83 18.29 -1.66
C SER A 13 -3.35 18.83 -3.00
N VAL A 14 -2.09 18.55 -3.35
CA VAL A 14 -1.47 18.93 -4.63
C VAL A 14 -2.13 18.22 -5.80
N ALA A 15 -2.33 16.91 -5.69
CA ALA A 15 -2.94 16.10 -6.75
C ALA A 15 -4.41 16.47 -7.01
N VAL A 16 -5.18 16.81 -5.97
CA VAL A 16 -6.58 17.25 -6.10
C VAL A 16 -6.68 18.62 -6.79
N LEU A 17 -5.81 19.57 -6.44
CA LEU A 17 -5.77 20.89 -7.06
C LEU A 17 -5.36 20.82 -8.53
N GLY A 18 -4.33 20.03 -8.82
CA GLY A 18 -3.89 19.82 -10.19
C GLY A 18 -4.91 19.08 -11.05
N ALA A 19 -5.59 18.08 -10.49
CA ALA A 19 -6.73 17.41 -11.14
C ALA A 19 -7.89 18.38 -11.40
N SER A 20 -8.04 19.42 -10.60
CA SER A 20 -9.11 20.41 -10.79
C SER A 20 -8.79 21.45 -11.88
N GLY A 21 -7.70 21.26 -12.63
CA GLY A 21 -7.29 22.12 -13.75
C GLY A 21 -6.38 23.28 -13.34
N PHE A 22 -5.88 23.32 -12.11
CA PHE A 22 -5.00 24.39 -11.62
C PHE A 22 -3.54 24.02 -11.75
N ASP A 23 -2.71 24.94 -12.23
CA ASP A 23 -1.26 24.77 -12.13
C ASP A 23 -0.84 24.75 -10.66
N VAL A 24 -0.06 23.74 -10.28
CA VAL A 24 0.42 23.55 -8.91
C VAL A 24 1.94 23.54 -8.85
N THR A 25 2.50 24.42 -8.03
CA THR A 25 3.92 24.41 -7.72
C THR A 25 4.19 23.76 -6.36
N ILE A 26 5.15 22.84 -6.32
CA ILE A 26 5.60 22.16 -5.10
C ILE A 26 6.98 22.70 -4.75
N ARG A 27 7.19 23.14 -3.52
CA ARG A 27 8.53 23.46 -3.03
C ARG A 27 8.97 22.46 -1.97
N ASP A 28 10.11 21.81 -2.19
CA ASP A 28 10.76 21.00 -1.16
C ASP A 28 12.29 21.06 -1.29
N PRO A 29 13.07 21.21 -0.20
CA PRO A 29 14.52 21.19 -0.25
C PRO A 29 15.09 19.83 -0.69
N SER A 30 14.42 18.72 -0.39
CA SER A 30 14.89 17.37 -0.77
C SER A 30 14.53 17.06 -2.24
N PRO A 31 15.53 16.68 -3.07
CA PRO A 31 15.28 16.25 -4.44
C PRO A 31 14.39 15.01 -4.51
N GLU A 32 14.54 14.08 -3.56
CA GLU A 32 13.73 12.87 -3.48
C GLU A 32 12.24 13.21 -3.26
N GLN A 33 11.95 14.18 -2.39
CA GLN A 33 10.56 14.63 -2.14
C GLN A 33 9.95 15.30 -3.36
N ARG A 34 10.71 16.13 -4.05
CA ARG A 34 10.23 16.81 -5.26
C ARG A 34 9.83 15.80 -6.33
N ILE A 35 10.69 14.79 -6.57
CA ILE A 35 10.42 13.73 -7.55
C ILE A 35 9.20 12.91 -7.13
N ALA A 36 9.13 12.46 -5.87
CA ALA A 36 8.03 11.67 -5.36
C ALA A 36 6.69 12.41 -5.42
N ALA A 37 6.66 13.70 -5.07
CA ALA A 37 5.45 14.50 -5.04
C ALA A 37 4.91 14.81 -6.45
N VAL A 38 5.78 15.17 -7.39
CA VAL A 38 5.38 15.36 -8.81
C VAL A 38 4.85 14.04 -9.37
N HIS A 39 5.56 12.94 -9.14
CA HIS A 39 5.14 11.61 -9.58
C HIS A 39 3.77 11.22 -9.04
N TYR A 40 3.54 11.40 -7.73
CA TYR A 40 2.24 11.11 -7.11
C TYR A 40 1.12 11.93 -7.76
N CYS A 41 1.35 13.21 -8.03
CA CYS A 41 0.36 14.06 -8.66
C CYS A 41 0.06 13.59 -10.08
N THR A 42 1.09 13.45 -10.93
CA THR A 42 0.90 13.00 -12.33
C THR A 42 0.22 11.64 -12.42
N ALA A 43 0.52 10.70 -11.51
CA ALA A 43 -0.09 9.37 -11.50
C ALA A 43 -1.52 9.35 -10.95
N SER A 44 -1.88 10.30 -10.08
CA SER A 44 -3.13 10.27 -9.32
C SER A 44 -4.14 11.35 -9.71
N MET A 45 -3.76 12.37 -10.49
CA MET A 45 -4.65 13.48 -10.87
C MET A 45 -5.91 13.00 -11.58
N SER A 46 -5.80 12.05 -12.50
CA SER A 46 -6.95 11.45 -13.18
C SER A 46 -7.89 10.68 -12.24
N LEU A 47 -7.47 10.39 -11.00
CA LEU A 47 -8.30 9.74 -10.00
C LEU A 47 -9.21 10.73 -9.26
N TYR A 48 -8.95 12.05 -9.38
CA TYR A 48 -9.64 13.07 -8.60
C TYR A 48 -10.59 13.95 -9.42
N THR A 49 -10.62 13.81 -10.75
CA THR A 49 -11.46 14.60 -11.66
C THR A 49 -11.95 13.77 -12.84
N ASP A 50 -13.12 14.12 -13.37
CA ASP A 50 -13.60 13.65 -14.68
C ASP A 50 -13.33 14.70 -15.80
N ASN A 51 -12.68 15.82 -15.45
CA ASN A 51 -12.35 16.87 -16.41
C ASN A 51 -11.29 16.39 -17.40
N SER A 52 -11.45 16.80 -18.67
CA SER A 52 -10.51 16.52 -19.75
C SER A 52 -9.20 17.33 -19.68
N GLU A 53 -9.18 18.38 -18.87
CA GLU A 53 -8.01 19.27 -18.70
C GLU A 53 -7.53 19.24 -17.24
N SER A 54 -6.23 18.99 -17.09
CA SER A 54 -5.51 18.97 -15.80
C SER A 54 -4.42 20.04 -15.83
N GLY A 55 -4.18 20.70 -14.70
CA GLY A 55 -3.13 21.71 -14.61
C GLY A 55 -1.74 21.10 -14.53
N ASP A 56 -0.69 21.90 -14.73
CA ASP A 56 0.69 21.43 -14.68
C ASP A 56 1.19 21.32 -13.23
N VAL A 57 2.06 20.35 -12.95
CA VAL A 57 2.66 20.16 -11.62
C VAL A 57 4.16 20.27 -11.71
N GLN A 58 4.71 21.31 -11.11
CA GLN A 58 6.13 21.61 -11.15
C GLN A 58 6.73 21.62 -9.75
N ALA A 59 7.98 21.20 -9.60
CA ALA A 59 8.68 21.23 -8.32
C ALA A 59 9.92 22.13 -8.35
N PHE A 60 10.10 22.88 -7.27
CA PHE A 60 11.17 23.85 -7.09
C PHE A 60 11.93 23.58 -5.79
N THR A 61 13.24 23.77 -5.80
CA THR A 61 14.06 23.74 -4.58
C THR A 61 13.91 25.04 -3.79
N ASP A 62 13.97 26.15 -4.51
CA ASP A 62 13.98 27.50 -3.95
C ASP A 62 12.56 28.04 -3.78
N LEU A 63 12.34 28.81 -2.71
CA LEU A 63 11.02 29.34 -2.38
C LEU A 63 10.54 30.38 -3.41
N LYS A 64 11.40 31.33 -3.78
CA LYS A 64 11.05 32.44 -4.67
C LYS A 64 10.42 31.99 -6.00
N PRO A 65 11.03 31.11 -6.81
CA PRO A 65 10.42 30.67 -8.06
C PRO A 65 9.15 29.83 -7.83
N ALA A 66 9.00 29.17 -6.68
CA ALA A 66 7.81 28.39 -6.38
C ALA A 66 6.58 29.26 -6.11
N VAL A 67 6.76 30.43 -5.49
CA VAL A 67 5.66 31.28 -5.02
C VAL A 67 5.41 32.51 -5.89
N GLU A 68 6.26 32.80 -6.89
CA GLU A 68 6.21 34.10 -7.61
C GLU A 68 4.86 34.38 -8.29
N LYS A 69 4.14 33.33 -8.72
CA LYS A 69 2.84 33.42 -9.40
C LYS A 69 1.67 32.87 -8.57
N ALA A 70 1.91 32.46 -7.33
CA ALA A 70 0.91 31.77 -6.53
C ALA A 70 -0.19 32.74 -6.05
N TRP A 71 -1.48 32.41 -6.28
CA TRP A 71 -2.59 33.11 -5.58
C TRP A 71 -2.94 32.43 -4.25
N LEU A 72 -2.60 31.15 -4.10
CA LEU A 72 -2.80 30.37 -2.88
C LEU A 72 -1.50 29.65 -2.54
N VAL A 73 -1.02 29.76 -1.31
CA VAL A 73 0.11 28.99 -0.80
C VAL A 73 -0.37 28.15 0.38
N ILE A 74 -0.01 26.87 0.40
CA ILE A 74 -0.31 25.97 1.51
C ILE A 74 1.03 25.55 2.14
N GLU A 75 1.19 25.84 3.42
CA GLU A 75 2.36 25.51 4.22
C GLU A 75 2.14 24.16 4.92
N ALA A 76 3.05 23.21 4.69
CA ALA A 76 2.99 21.83 5.18
C ALA A 76 4.29 21.38 5.89
N VAL A 77 5.06 22.33 6.44
CA VAL A 77 6.33 22.06 7.12
C VAL A 77 6.10 21.29 8.43
N PRO A 78 7.14 20.64 9.00
CA PRO A 78 7.03 19.93 10.27
C PRO A 78 6.28 20.72 11.34
N GLU A 79 5.67 19.99 12.28
CA GLU A 79 4.98 20.52 13.46
C GLU A 79 5.96 21.13 14.48
N ASN A 80 6.74 22.13 14.04
CA ASN A 80 7.67 22.95 14.80
C ASN A 80 7.27 24.42 14.63
N LEU A 81 6.87 25.06 15.73
CA LEU A 81 6.34 26.42 15.71
C LEU A 81 7.35 27.46 15.19
N ASP A 82 8.61 27.37 15.61
CA ASP A 82 9.65 28.31 15.17
C ASP A 82 9.92 28.20 13.68
N LEU A 83 9.91 26.97 13.15
CA LEU A 83 10.02 26.72 11.71
C LEU A 83 8.85 27.33 10.96
N LYS A 84 7.61 27.13 11.44
CA LYS A 84 6.42 27.72 10.82
C LYS A 84 6.46 29.25 10.85
N ILE A 85 6.85 29.87 11.96
CA ILE A 85 7.01 31.33 12.05
C ILE A 85 8.01 31.83 10.99
N LYS A 86 9.18 31.18 10.87
CA LYS A 86 10.19 31.52 9.85
C LYS A 86 9.64 31.34 8.44
N THR A 87 8.98 30.23 8.15
CA THR A 87 8.36 29.96 6.85
C THR A 87 7.36 31.05 6.48
N PHE A 88 6.47 31.45 7.40
CA PHE A 88 5.51 32.53 7.12
C PHE A 88 6.17 33.90 6.94
N GLN A 89 7.28 34.19 7.59
CA GLN A 89 8.08 35.40 7.33
C GLN A 89 8.65 35.40 5.92
N GLU A 90 9.20 34.27 5.47
CA GLU A 90 9.73 34.12 4.11
C GLU A 90 8.63 34.19 3.05
N LEU A 91 7.48 33.54 3.30
CA LEU A 91 6.31 33.60 2.42
C LEU A 91 5.77 35.01 2.28
N VAL A 92 5.69 35.77 3.37
CA VAL A 92 5.23 37.16 3.32
C VAL A 92 6.20 38.04 2.52
N ALA A 93 7.50 37.74 2.55
CA ALA A 93 8.52 38.48 1.83
C ALA A 93 8.60 38.13 0.34
N GLN A 94 8.27 36.88 -0.04
CA GLN A 94 8.53 36.35 -1.39
C GLN A 94 7.27 36.08 -2.22
N ALA A 95 6.13 35.78 -1.60
CA ALA A 95 4.87 35.55 -2.31
C ALA A 95 4.17 36.87 -2.66
N PRO A 96 3.37 36.92 -3.75
CA PRO A 96 2.56 38.08 -4.11
C PRO A 96 1.77 38.64 -2.93
N CYS A 97 1.58 39.97 -2.88
CA CYS A 97 0.96 40.64 -1.73
C CYS A 97 -0.52 40.27 -1.55
N ASP A 98 -1.15 39.77 -2.60
CA ASP A 98 -2.52 39.30 -2.71
C ASP A 98 -2.66 37.77 -2.57
N ALA A 99 -1.55 37.02 -2.50
CA ALA A 99 -1.60 35.58 -2.29
C ALA A 99 -2.18 35.22 -0.91
N ILE A 100 -3.10 34.26 -0.87
CA ILE A 100 -3.62 33.67 0.36
C ILE A 100 -2.59 32.66 0.88
N LEU A 101 -2.24 32.75 2.16
CA LEU A 101 -1.24 31.90 2.79
C LEU A 101 -1.91 31.01 3.84
N CYS A 102 -1.89 29.70 3.65
CA CYS A 102 -2.58 28.74 4.48
C CYS A 102 -1.57 27.90 5.25
N SER A 103 -1.86 27.54 6.50
CA SER A 103 -1.14 26.45 7.20
C SER A 103 -2.00 25.20 7.25
N ASN A 104 -1.42 24.06 6.90
CA ASN A 104 -2.02 22.74 7.10
C ASN A 104 -1.84 22.20 8.54
N SER A 105 -1.36 23.02 9.48
CA SER A 105 -1.10 22.56 10.85
C SER A 105 -2.37 22.21 11.64
N SER A 106 -2.51 20.95 12.02
CA SER A 106 -3.62 20.49 12.88
C SER A 106 -3.40 20.85 14.36
N SER A 107 -2.16 21.14 14.75
CA SER A 107 -1.77 21.39 16.14
C SER A 107 -1.61 22.86 16.48
N TYR A 108 -1.13 23.68 15.53
CA TYR A 108 -0.94 25.12 15.74
C TYR A 108 -1.97 25.96 15.00
N LYS A 109 -2.56 26.89 15.74
CA LYS A 109 -3.41 27.93 15.16
C LYS A 109 -2.53 28.96 14.47
N SER A 110 -2.96 29.43 13.30
CA SER A 110 -2.30 30.49 12.50
C SER A 110 -1.92 31.71 13.34
N LEU A 111 -2.72 32.06 14.37
CA LEU A 111 -2.39 33.12 15.33
C LEU A 111 -0.98 32.95 15.95
N GLY A 112 -0.60 31.73 16.32
CA GLY A 112 0.71 31.44 16.90
C GLY A 112 1.87 31.60 15.91
N MET A 113 1.59 31.51 14.60
CA MET A 113 2.59 31.57 13.53
C MET A 113 2.82 33.00 13.02
N VAL A 114 1.86 33.90 13.22
CA VAL A 114 1.83 35.22 12.56
C VAL A 114 2.09 36.40 13.49
N ASN A 115 2.38 36.17 14.77
CA ASN A 115 2.51 37.23 15.78
C ASN A 115 3.47 38.35 15.36
N ASN A 116 4.59 37.98 14.73
CA ASN A 116 5.66 38.88 14.31
C ASN A 116 5.43 39.54 12.93
N LEU A 117 4.25 39.35 12.32
CA LEU A 117 3.93 39.87 10.99
C LEU A 117 3.07 41.14 11.05
N GLY A 118 3.21 41.99 10.03
CA GLY A 118 2.42 43.22 9.90
C GLY A 118 0.92 42.96 9.70
N PRO A 119 0.05 43.96 9.95
CA PRO A 119 -1.41 43.82 9.83
C PRO A 119 -1.88 43.35 8.45
N SER A 120 -1.19 43.77 7.38
CA SER A 120 -1.53 43.35 6.01
C SER A 120 -1.29 41.86 5.77
N ALA A 121 -0.17 41.33 6.28
CA ALA A 121 0.15 39.91 6.18
C ALA A 121 -0.81 39.05 7.02
N LYS A 122 -1.17 39.50 8.22
CA LYS A 122 -2.12 38.80 9.10
C LYS A 122 -3.50 38.60 8.46
N ARG A 123 -3.94 39.51 7.57
CA ARG A 123 -5.25 39.44 6.90
C ARG A 123 -5.36 38.36 5.81
N ARG A 124 -4.23 37.92 5.26
CA ARG A 124 -4.18 36.91 4.18
C ARG A 124 -3.71 35.53 4.65
N ILE A 125 -3.51 35.35 5.97
CA ILE A 125 -3.05 34.08 6.54
C ILE A 125 -4.19 33.35 7.26
N LEU A 126 -4.37 32.05 7.00
CA LEU A 126 -5.42 31.23 7.62
C LEU A 126 -4.98 29.77 7.84
N ASN A 127 -5.76 29.00 8.61
CA ASN A 127 -5.60 27.54 8.65
C ASN A 127 -6.51 26.90 7.61
N MET A 128 -5.96 25.98 6.82
CA MET A 128 -6.70 25.23 5.81
C MET A 128 -6.38 23.76 5.95
N HIS A 129 -7.40 22.93 6.12
CA HIS A 129 -7.27 21.49 6.23
C HIS A 129 -8.17 20.81 5.21
N TYR A 130 -7.67 19.75 4.59
CA TYR A 130 -8.52 18.87 3.80
C TYR A 130 -9.25 17.92 4.72
N TYR A 131 -10.54 17.72 4.47
CA TYR A 131 -11.34 16.76 5.21
C TYR A 131 -10.89 15.32 4.89
N MET A 132 -10.95 14.44 5.89
CA MET A 132 -10.65 13.02 5.75
C MET A 132 -11.96 12.24 5.90
N PRO A 133 -12.24 11.21 5.09
CA PRO A 133 -11.41 10.56 4.06
C PRO A 133 -11.34 11.26 2.69
N PRO A 134 -10.47 10.74 1.79
CA PRO A 134 -10.18 11.26 0.46
C PRO A 134 -11.25 11.84 -0.44
N ASP A 135 -12.39 11.20 -0.47
CA ASP A 135 -13.40 11.44 -1.49
C ASP A 135 -14.20 12.71 -1.20
N TYR A 136 -14.04 13.24 0.02
CA TYR A 136 -14.54 14.55 0.38
C TYR A 136 -13.63 15.64 -0.19
N ARG A 137 -14.07 16.26 -1.28
CA ARG A 137 -13.51 17.52 -1.83
C ARG A 137 -13.77 18.74 -0.92
N VAL A 138 -14.06 18.50 0.36
CA VAL A 138 -14.42 19.50 1.36
C VAL A 138 -13.15 20.03 1.99
N ILE A 139 -12.96 21.34 1.87
CA ILE A 139 -11.87 22.06 2.51
C ILE A 139 -12.42 22.72 3.77
N LYS A 140 -11.81 22.40 4.91
CA LYS A 140 -12.09 23.05 6.18
C LYS A 140 -11.21 24.29 6.31
N ILE A 141 -11.83 25.47 6.24
CA ILE A 141 -11.16 26.76 6.37
C ILE A 141 -11.47 27.32 7.76
N HIS A 142 -10.43 27.70 8.50
CA HIS A 142 -10.56 28.39 9.78
C HIS A 142 -9.94 29.79 9.68
N PRO A 143 -10.71 30.81 9.26
CA PRO A 143 -10.25 32.19 9.32
C PRO A 143 -10.40 32.69 10.76
N TYR A 144 -9.29 33.07 11.40
CA TYR A 144 -9.37 33.64 12.75
C TYR A 144 -9.50 35.18 12.76
N VAL A 145 -9.18 35.87 11.66
CA VAL A 145 -9.59 37.28 11.47
C VAL A 145 -11.06 37.32 11.02
N ALA A 146 -11.94 36.78 11.86
CA ALA A 146 -13.39 36.95 11.74
C ALA A 146 -13.78 38.34 12.28
N LYS A 147 -13.29 39.38 11.59
CA LYS A 147 -13.92 40.70 11.58
C LYS A 147 -14.40 40.96 10.16
N LYS A 148 -15.30 41.93 9.99
CA LYS A 148 -15.87 42.43 8.71
C LYS A 148 -14.86 42.57 7.55
N GLU A 149 -13.56 42.58 7.86
CA GLU A 149 -12.41 42.76 6.99
C GLU A 149 -11.97 41.51 6.19
N SER A 150 -12.42 40.29 6.53
CA SER A 150 -12.07 39.04 5.78
C SER A 150 -13.03 38.69 4.63
N ARG A 151 -13.97 39.58 4.29
CA ARG A 151 -14.88 39.47 3.14
C ARG A 151 -14.19 39.26 1.78
N PRO A 152 -13.02 39.86 1.47
CA PRO A 152 -12.34 39.64 0.19
C PRO A 152 -11.78 38.22 0.03
N THR A 153 -11.35 37.60 1.13
CA THR A 153 -10.77 36.25 1.13
C THR A 153 -11.77 35.20 0.64
N TRP A 154 -13.05 35.38 0.97
CA TRP A 154 -14.13 34.49 0.54
C TRP A 154 -14.52 34.65 -0.94
N SER A 155 -14.41 35.86 -1.52
CA SER A 155 -14.68 36.08 -2.96
C SER A 155 -13.55 35.60 -3.86
N ILE A 156 -12.30 35.65 -3.39
CA ILE A 156 -11.10 35.26 -4.15
C ILE A 156 -11.01 33.74 -4.31
N ILE A 157 -11.34 32.96 -3.27
CA ILE A 157 -11.34 31.48 -3.31
C ILE A 157 -12.34 30.94 -4.36
N ALA A 158 -13.36 31.72 -4.72
CA ALA A 158 -14.35 31.32 -5.72
C ALA A 158 -13.92 31.56 -7.18
N THR A 159 -12.79 32.23 -7.46
CA THR A 159 -12.51 32.78 -8.81
C THR A 159 -11.04 32.80 -9.29
N GLY A 160 -10.05 32.28 -8.54
CA GLY A 160 -8.60 32.43 -8.85
C GLY A 160 -7.89 31.23 -9.53
N PRO A 161 -6.98 31.40 -10.53
CA PRO A 161 -6.50 30.32 -11.42
C PRO A 161 -5.10 29.64 -11.17
N MET A 162 -4.52 29.61 -9.95
CA MET A 162 -3.15 29.03 -9.68
C MET A 162 -2.69 28.76 -8.20
N ALA A 163 -2.46 27.52 -7.76
CA ALA A 163 -2.14 27.18 -6.34
C ALA A 163 -0.68 26.71 -6.11
N CYS A 164 -0.13 26.87 -4.91
CA CYS A 164 1.25 26.51 -4.53
C CYS A 164 1.29 25.79 -3.17
N LEU A 165 2.15 24.77 -3.01
CA LEU A 165 2.39 24.06 -1.74
C LEU A 165 3.88 24.18 -1.34
N VAL A 166 4.15 24.46 -0.06
CA VAL A 166 5.50 24.71 0.48
C VAL A 166 5.85 23.77 1.64
N HIS A 167 6.84 22.90 1.36
CA HIS A 167 7.69 22.04 2.21
C HIS A 167 7.03 20.89 3.01
N ILE A 168 7.69 19.71 3.06
CA ILE A 168 7.34 18.51 3.86
C ILE A 168 8.56 18.05 4.66
N SER A 169 8.44 17.85 5.98
CA SER A 169 9.37 17.00 6.73
C SER A 169 8.67 16.42 7.95
N VAL A 170 8.72 15.10 8.09
CA VAL A 170 8.19 14.37 9.24
C VAL A 170 9.38 13.78 9.98
N HIS A 171 9.69 14.34 11.16
CA HIS A 171 10.51 13.63 12.14
C HIS A 171 9.80 13.56 13.50
N ARG A 172 9.46 12.30 13.83
CA ARG A 172 8.96 11.73 15.09
C ARG A 172 7.60 12.24 15.55
N TRP A 173 6.63 11.33 15.66
CA TRP A 173 6.17 10.76 16.94
C TRP A 173 5.00 9.80 16.66
N ALA A 174 5.30 8.50 16.57
CA ALA A 174 4.34 7.45 16.89
C ALA A 174 4.46 7.19 18.40
N SER A 175 3.60 7.84 19.19
CA SER A 175 3.08 7.39 20.51
C SER A 175 2.58 8.57 21.33
N ARG A 176 1.28 8.90 21.24
CA ARG A 176 0.40 9.27 22.37
C ARG A 176 -1.02 9.63 21.89
N LEU A 177 -1.92 8.68 22.16
CA LEU A 177 -3.28 8.83 22.68
C LEU A 177 -4.31 9.70 21.93
N MET A 178 -5.37 9.01 21.53
CA MET A 178 -6.78 9.36 21.84
C MET A 178 -6.92 10.24 23.09
N ALA A 179 -7.17 11.54 22.91
CA ALA A 179 -7.83 12.40 23.89
C ALA A 179 -8.08 13.80 23.30
N ALA A 180 -9.27 14.02 22.73
CA ALA A 180 -10.01 15.29 22.79
C ALA A 180 -11.36 15.16 22.07
N GLN A 181 -12.22 14.25 22.54
CA GLN A 181 -13.65 14.54 22.50
C GLN A 181 -13.96 15.51 23.65
N SER A 182 -14.79 16.51 23.33
CA SER A 182 -15.28 17.60 24.18
C SER A 182 -14.33 18.79 24.37
N ARG A 183 -14.60 19.86 23.61
CA ARG A 183 -14.99 21.20 24.14
C ARG A 183 -15.12 22.22 22.99
N SER A 184 -16.22 22.11 22.26
CA SER A 184 -16.94 23.23 21.67
C SER A 184 -18.33 22.72 21.29
N ASN A 185 -19.37 23.23 21.97
CA ASN A 185 -20.76 22.91 21.72
C ASN A 185 -21.23 23.48 20.37
N MET A 186 -20.86 22.84 19.26
CA MET A 186 -21.56 22.99 18.00
C MET A 186 -21.73 21.61 17.40
N ARG A 187 -22.99 21.18 17.25
CA ARG A 187 -23.31 19.92 16.59
C ARG A 187 -23.12 20.13 15.08
N PRO A 188 -22.70 19.11 14.31
CA PRO A 188 -22.57 19.21 12.85
C PRO A 188 -23.86 19.70 12.14
N VAL A 189 -25.01 19.48 12.77
CA VAL A 189 -26.33 19.93 12.30
C VAL A 189 -26.46 21.46 12.30
N ASP A 190 -25.82 22.15 13.26
CA ASP A 190 -25.97 23.61 13.43
C ASP A 190 -25.22 24.41 12.35
N THR A 191 -24.15 23.85 11.76
CA THR A 191 -23.36 24.49 10.68
C THR A 191 -24.04 24.36 9.32
N VAL A 192 -24.72 23.23 9.07
CA VAL A 192 -25.51 23.02 7.85
C VAL A 192 -26.73 23.94 7.85
N SER A 193 -27.43 24.05 8.98
CA SER A 193 -28.55 24.98 9.13
C SER A 193 -28.14 26.45 8.93
N PHE A 194 -26.95 26.85 9.38
CA PHE A 194 -26.45 28.22 9.16
C PHE A 194 -26.15 28.54 7.69
N ILE A 195 -25.66 27.56 6.91
CA ILE A 195 -25.43 27.70 5.45
C ILE A 195 -26.76 27.71 4.68
N GLU A 196 -27.71 26.86 5.11
CA GLU A 196 -29.07 26.80 4.55
C GLU A 196 -29.85 28.11 4.78
N GLU A 197 -29.82 28.67 5.99
CA GLU A 197 -30.57 29.88 6.35
C GLU A 197 -30.02 31.19 5.77
N HIS A 198 -28.73 31.26 5.40
CA HIS A 198 -28.11 32.54 5.03
C HIS A 198 -27.47 32.58 3.64
N TYR A 199 -27.06 31.44 3.05
CA TYR A 199 -26.16 31.48 1.88
C TYR A 199 -26.80 30.98 0.58
N ILE A 200 -27.68 29.98 0.66
CA ILE A 200 -28.27 29.35 -0.53
C ILE A 200 -29.44 30.19 -1.07
N GLU A 201 -30.32 30.67 -0.18
CA GLU A 201 -31.46 31.52 -0.57
C GLU A 201 -31.02 32.93 -1.00
N GLU A 202 -30.03 33.54 -0.34
CA GLU A 202 -29.52 34.87 -0.74
C GLU A 202 -28.79 34.88 -2.10
N ARG A 203 -28.30 33.73 -2.57
CA ARG A 203 -27.43 33.63 -3.76
C ARG A 203 -27.98 32.76 -4.88
N ASN A 204 -29.16 32.16 -4.69
CA ASN A 204 -29.84 31.34 -5.70
C ASN A 204 -28.98 30.15 -6.20
N LEU A 205 -28.26 29.48 -5.30
CA LEU A 205 -27.34 28.39 -5.65
C LEU A 205 -28.05 27.03 -5.76
N PRO A 206 -27.60 26.12 -6.65
CA PRO A 206 -28.23 24.81 -6.85
C PRO A 206 -28.05 23.88 -5.64
N ARG A 207 -29.12 23.16 -5.27
CA ARG A 207 -29.18 22.27 -4.08
C ARG A 207 -28.45 20.93 -4.23
N THR A 208 -27.91 20.63 -5.41
CA THR A 208 -27.26 19.35 -5.76
C THR A 208 -26.16 18.92 -4.79
N SER A 209 -25.35 19.85 -4.28
CA SER A 209 -24.28 19.54 -3.33
C SER A 209 -24.80 19.19 -1.92
N VAL A 210 -25.95 19.71 -1.54
CA VAL A 210 -26.60 19.44 -0.24
C VAL A 210 -27.28 18.08 -0.25
N ASP A 211 -27.92 17.73 -1.37
CA ASP A 211 -28.57 16.42 -1.53
C ASP A 211 -27.55 15.28 -1.59
N PHE A 212 -26.36 15.53 -2.17
CA PHE A 212 -25.21 14.62 -2.11
C PHE A 212 -24.79 14.30 -0.66
N LEU A 213 -24.65 15.33 0.19
CA LEU A 213 -24.26 15.16 1.59
C LEU A 213 -25.32 14.43 2.44
N LYS A 214 -26.59 14.52 2.07
CA LYS A 214 -27.70 13.83 2.76
C LYS A 214 -27.76 12.34 2.41
N ASN A 215 -27.31 11.95 1.22
CA ASN A 215 -27.36 10.56 0.75
C ASN A 215 -26.15 9.71 1.19
N GLU A 216 -24.98 10.31 1.41
CA GLU A 216 -23.73 9.63 1.83
C GLU A 216 -23.55 9.58 3.37
N GLY A 217 -24.60 9.89 4.14
CA GLY A 217 -24.56 10.04 5.60
C GLY A 217 -24.50 8.73 6.41
N SER A 218 -23.73 7.72 6.01
CA SER A 218 -23.38 6.56 6.86
C SER A 218 -21.87 6.36 6.95
N PRO A 219 -21.30 6.26 8.16
CA PRO A 219 -19.85 6.30 8.35
C PRO A 219 -19.20 4.95 8.01
N SER A 220 -18.40 4.90 6.94
CA SER A 220 -17.36 3.89 6.78
C SER A 220 -16.04 4.57 6.39
N ASN A 221 -15.20 4.82 7.40
CA ASN A 221 -13.79 5.23 7.24
C ASN A 221 -12.98 4.05 6.66
N ILE A 222 -13.12 3.75 5.37
CA ILE A 222 -12.25 2.79 4.66
C ILE A 222 -11.23 3.60 3.86
N GLN A 223 -9.95 3.48 4.19
CA GLN A 223 -8.88 4.07 3.39
C GLN A 223 -8.71 3.19 2.14
N CYS A 224 -9.19 3.64 0.98
CA CYS A 224 -9.16 2.84 -0.24
C CYS A 224 -7.73 2.42 -0.59
N ALA A 225 -7.43 1.13 -0.48
CA ALA A 225 -6.16 0.54 -0.90
C ALA A 225 -6.18 0.23 -2.41
N LEU A 226 -5.06 0.47 -3.09
CA LEU A 226 -4.81 -0.11 -4.40
C LEU A 226 -4.41 -1.57 -4.23
N LEU A 227 -4.99 -2.44 -5.07
CA LEU A 227 -4.72 -3.87 -5.10
C LEU A 227 -3.89 -4.17 -6.33
N TYR A 228 -2.70 -4.73 -6.14
CA TYR A 228 -1.86 -5.21 -7.24
C TYR A 228 -1.92 -6.73 -7.24
N PHE A 229 -2.20 -7.33 -8.39
CA PHE A 229 -2.30 -8.77 -8.49
C PHE A 229 -1.87 -9.26 -9.86
N LEU A 230 -1.53 -10.54 -9.93
CA LEU A 230 -1.01 -11.16 -11.14
C LEU A 230 -2.11 -11.95 -11.84
N ASP A 231 -2.17 -11.83 -13.16
CA ASP A 231 -2.77 -12.85 -14.03
C ASP A 231 -1.64 -13.69 -14.61
N ILE A 232 -1.67 -14.99 -14.38
CA ILE A 232 -0.67 -15.93 -14.87
C ILE A 232 -0.75 -16.15 -16.39
N GLY A 233 -1.88 -15.80 -17.02
CA GLY A 233 -2.10 -15.90 -18.48
C GLY A 233 -2.67 -17.23 -18.95
N LEU A 234 -2.99 -18.17 -18.04
CA LEU A 234 -3.53 -19.49 -18.39
C LEU A 234 -4.93 -19.45 -19.02
N ALA A 235 -5.68 -18.38 -18.79
CA ALA A 235 -6.99 -18.16 -19.40
C ALA A 235 -6.90 -17.50 -20.80
N SER A 236 -5.72 -17.40 -21.41
CA SER A 236 -5.56 -16.81 -22.74
C SER A 236 -6.21 -17.66 -23.83
N GLU A 237 -6.90 -17.01 -24.77
CA GLU A 237 -7.47 -17.64 -25.97
C GLU A 237 -6.38 -18.25 -26.88
N ASP A 238 -5.17 -17.69 -26.88
CA ASP A 238 -4.02 -18.22 -27.62
C ASP A 238 -3.34 -19.32 -26.78
N ILE A 239 -3.87 -20.54 -26.90
CA ILE A 239 -3.43 -21.72 -26.14
C ILE A 239 -1.92 -21.95 -26.26
N LEU A 240 -1.33 -21.68 -27.43
CA LEU A 240 0.10 -21.87 -27.70
C LEU A 240 0.97 -20.86 -26.93
N GLN A 241 0.39 -19.77 -26.46
CA GLN A 241 1.08 -18.70 -25.73
C GLN A 241 0.59 -18.52 -24.28
N THR A 242 -0.23 -19.43 -23.74
CA THR A 242 -0.78 -19.37 -22.36
C THR A 242 0.27 -19.15 -21.26
N GLY A 243 1.52 -19.58 -21.46
CA GLY A 243 2.64 -19.32 -20.54
C GLY A 243 3.39 -17.98 -20.73
N GLN A 244 2.99 -17.16 -21.70
CA GLN A 244 3.67 -15.91 -22.09
C GLN A 244 2.76 -14.68 -22.07
N ARG A 245 1.48 -14.88 -21.72
CA ARG A 245 0.45 -13.84 -21.70
C ARG A 245 0.12 -13.33 -20.30
N GLY A 246 0.98 -13.61 -19.32
CA GLY A 246 0.80 -13.14 -17.96
C GLY A 246 0.84 -11.61 -17.88
N ARG A 247 0.20 -11.07 -16.85
CA ARG A 247 0.01 -9.62 -16.65
C ARG A 247 0.18 -9.26 -15.18
N ILE A 248 0.68 -8.05 -14.94
CA ILE A 248 0.54 -7.35 -13.66
C ILE A 248 -0.64 -6.42 -13.79
N LEU A 249 -1.60 -6.56 -12.88
CA LEU A 249 -2.85 -5.80 -12.83
C LEU A 249 -2.86 -4.92 -11.59
N VAL A 250 -3.53 -3.77 -11.69
CA VAL A 250 -3.86 -2.91 -10.56
C VAL A 250 -5.36 -2.69 -10.54
N GLY A 251 -5.95 -2.78 -9.36
CA GLY A 251 -7.33 -2.44 -9.06
C GLY A 251 -7.41 -1.63 -7.78
N ALA A 252 -8.62 -1.43 -7.27
CA ALA A 252 -8.87 -0.71 -6.02
C ALA A 252 -9.84 -1.50 -5.14
N SER A 253 -9.65 -1.37 -3.83
CA SER A 253 -10.46 -2.02 -2.79
C SER A 253 -11.92 -1.55 -2.72
N ASP A 254 -12.29 -0.53 -3.50
CA ASP A 254 -13.63 0.02 -3.66
C ASP A 254 -14.36 -0.51 -4.92
N GLY A 255 -13.69 -1.35 -5.73
CA GLY A 255 -14.28 -1.96 -6.93
C GLY A 255 -14.17 -1.13 -8.21
N ARG A 256 -13.36 -0.05 -8.22
CA ARG A 256 -13.00 0.60 -9.49
C ARG A 256 -12.39 -0.39 -10.50
N PRO A 257 -12.54 -0.17 -11.81
CA PRO A 257 -12.06 -1.10 -12.83
C PRO A 257 -10.56 -1.40 -12.69
N MET A 258 -10.19 -2.66 -12.91
CA MET A 258 -8.78 -3.04 -12.96
C MET A 258 -8.12 -2.53 -14.25
N LYS A 259 -6.83 -2.25 -14.19
CA LYS A 259 -5.98 -1.84 -15.31
C LYS A 259 -4.76 -2.77 -15.41
N THR A 260 -4.33 -3.06 -16.63
CA THR A 260 -3.05 -3.74 -16.87
C THR A 260 -1.90 -2.75 -16.77
N LEU A 261 -0.93 -3.02 -15.89
CA LEU A 261 0.31 -2.25 -15.74
C LEU A 261 1.40 -2.77 -16.68
N VAL A 262 1.56 -4.09 -16.71
CA VAL A 262 2.59 -4.77 -17.50
C VAL A 262 1.97 -6.00 -18.14
N SER A 263 2.21 -6.18 -19.44
CA SER A 263 1.69 -7.29 -20.23
C SER A 263 2.79 -8.24 -20.69
N SER A 264 2.40 -9.37 -21.30
CA SER A 264 3.30 -10.33 -21.96
C SER A 264 4.39 -10.90 -21.04
N GLN A 265 4.04 -11.14 -19.78
CA GLN A 265 4.92 -11.73 -18.79
C GLN A 265 4.89 -13.25 -18.86
N ARG A 266 6.05 -13.87 -18.66
CA ARG A 266 6.18 -15.33 -18.62
C ARG A 266 5.77 -15.84 -17.24
N THR A 267 4.60 -16.49 -17.17
CA THR A 267 4.11 -17.21 -15.99
C THR A 267 4.42 -16.53 -14.64
N PRO A 268 3.92 -15.31 -14.40
CA PRO A 268 4.16 -14.61 -13.13
C PRO A 268 3.41 -15.30 -11.97
N ASP A 269 4.02 -15.36 -10.77
CA ASP A 269 3.43 -16.10 -9.64
C ASP A 269 3.44 -15.35 -8.30
N GLY A 270 4.60 -14.96 -7.79
CA GLY A 270 4.74 -14.18 -6.55
C GLY A 270 4.82 -12.68 -6.83
N LEU A 271 4.25 -11.86 -5.95
CA LEU A 271 4.19 -10.40 -6.11
C LEU A 271 4.28 -9.71 -4.76
N ASP A 272 5.12 -8.69 -4.65
CA ASP A 272 5.06 -7.74 -3.54
C ASP A 272 5.61 -6.35 -3.92
N ILE A 273 5.36 -5.36 -3.07
CA ILE A 273 5.59 -3.95 -3.38
C ILE A 273 6.37 -3.25 -2.26
N SER A 274 7.29 -2.37 -2.66
CA SER A 274 7.96 -1.41 -1.80
C SER A 274 7.58 0.01 -2.23
N ILE A 275 6.62 0.61 -1.53
CA ILE A 275 6.22 2.01 -1.79
C ILE A 275 7.37 2.97 -1.50
N SER A 276 8.13 2.74 -0.43
CA SER A 276 9.27 3.58 -0.04
C SER A 276 10.41 3.54 -1.06
N ALA A 277 10.58 2.44 -1.79
CA ALA A 277 11.54 2.34 -2.89
C ALA A 277 10.94 2.64 -4.27
N GLY A 278 9.63 2.89 -4.35
CA GLY A 278 8.92 3.10 -5.62
C GLY A 278 8.98 1.89 -6.55
N LYS A 279 9.02 0.66 -6.01
CA LYS A 279 9.24 -0.56 -6.78
C LYS A 279 8.22 -1.66 -6.51
N LEU A 280 7.86 -2.37 -7.56
CA LEU A 280 7.09 -3.62 -7.53
C LEU A 280 7.99 -4.76 -7.97
N PHE A 281 7.87 -5.91 -7.32
CA PHE A 281 8.69 -7.09 -7.59
C PHE A 281 7.79 -8.29 -7.88
N TRP A 282 8.14 -9.10 -8.86
CA TRP A 282 7.44 -10.34 -9.14
C TRP A 282 8.38 -11.47 -9.57
N THR A 283 7.98 -12.70 -9.30
CA THR A 283 8.66 -13.89 -9.80
C THR A 283 8.08 -14.32 -11.13
N SER A 284 8.94 -14.83 -12.01
CA SER A 284 8.59 -15.49 -13.27
C SER A 284 9.02 -16.94 -13.17
N MET A 285 8.05 -17.86 -13.26
CA MET A 285 8.27 -19.28 -12.98
C MET A 285 9.20 -19.97 -13.98
N GLY A 286 9.32 -19.43 -15.19
CA GLY A 286 9.96 -20.15 -16.28
C GLY A 286 9.20 -21.44 -16.64
N MET A 287 9.92 -22.44 -17.11
CA MET A 287 9.41 -23.77 -17.40
C MET A 287 9.77 -24.72 -16.24
N PRO A 288 8.81 -25.45 -15.64
CA PRO A 288 9.10 -26.40 -14.54
C PRO A 288 10.20 -27.43 -14.82
N THR A 289 10.42 -27.79 -16.08
CA THR A 289 11.45 -28.74 -16.48
C THR A 289 12.83 -28.11 -16.68
N ALA A 290 12.93 -26.78 -16.75
CA ALA A 290 14.18 -26.04 -17.00
C ALA A 290 14.50 -25.08 -15.86
N ASN A 291 15.78 -24.93 -15.55
CA ASN A 291 16.25 -23.94 -14.57
C ASN A 291 16.30 -22.55 -15.23
N ASP A 292 15.15 -21.98 -15.60
CA ASP A 292 15.06 -20.71 -16.35
C ASP A 292 14.13 -19.66 -15.70
N GLY A 293 13.79 -19.86 -14.43
CA GLY A 293 13.05 -18.90 -13.61
C GLY A 293 13.83 -17.61 -13.35
N ALA A 294 13.10 -16.53 -13.04
CA ALA A 294 13.68 -15.21 -12.82
C ALA A 294 12.87 -14.39 -11.80
N VAL A 295 13.47 -13.31 -11.28
CA VAL A 295 12.78 -12.31 -10.45
C VAL A 295 12.98 -10.94 -11.10
N TYR A 296 11.88 -10.20 -11.22
CA TYR A 296 11.85 -8.90 -11.87
C TYR A 296 11.54 -7.79 -10.86
N SER A 297 12.04 -6.59 -11.16
CA SER A 297 11.61 -5.34 -10.56
C SER A 297 10.99 -4.43 -11.61
N TYR A 298 10.10 -3.55 -11.18
CA TYR A 298 9.46 -2.51 -11.98
C TYR A 298 9.36 -1.23 -11.15
N ASN A 299 9.65 -0.08 -11.75
CA ASN A 299 9.38 1.19 -11.10
C ASN A 299 7.88 1.49 -11.17
N LEU A 300 7.30 1.96 -10.08
CA LEU A 300 5.87 2.30 -10.03
C LEU A 300 5.48 3.44 -10.97
N ASP A 301 6.45 4.12 -11.59
CA ASP A 301 6.27 5.16 -12.61
C ASP A 301 6.03 4.63 -14.04
N GLY A 302 6.02 3.31 -14.23
CA GLY A 302 5.85 2.72 -15.56
C GLY A 302 7.14 2.22 -16.20
N THR A 303 8.31 2.49 -15.61
CA THR A 303 9.61 2.28 -16.25
C THR A 303 10.42 1.13 -15.65
N ASP A 304 11.58 0.86 -16.26
CA ASP A 304 12.64 -0.02 -15.73
C ASP A 304 12.19 -1.43 -15.31
N ILE A 305 11.50 -2.13 -16.23
CA ILE A 305 11.30 -3.58 -16.07
C ILE A 305 12.66 -4.25 -16.21
N LYS A 306 13.17 -4.79 -15.11
CA LYS A 306 14.51 -5.37 -15.03
C LYS A 306 14.48 -6.72 -14.35
N ALA A 307 15.11 -7.72 -14.98
CA ALA A 307 15.42 -8.98 -14.30
C ALA A 307 16.56 -8.73 -13.30
N ILE A 308 16.23 -8.70 -12.01
CA ILE A 308 17.19 -8.52 -10.91
C ILE A 308 17.83 -9.85 -10.52
N VAL A 309 17.08 -10.96 -10.62
CA VAL A 309 17.62 -12.31 -10.60
C VAL A 309 17.42 -12.90 -12.00
N PRO A 310 18.49 -13.03 -12.81
CA PRO A 310 18.37 -13.47 -14.18
C PRO A 310 18.08 -14.96 -14.30
N LYS A 311 17.56 -15.37 -15.46
CA LYS A 311 17.30 -16.77 -15.82
C LYS A 311 18.54 -17.63 -15.61
N GLY A 312 18.36 -18.85 -15.09
CA GLY A 312 19.47 -19.76 -14.79
C GLY A 312 19.98 -19.70 -13.37
N LYS A 313 19.66 -18.64 -12.60
CA LYS A 313 20.09 -18.52 -11.20
C LYS A 313 19.15 -19.24 -10.22
N VAL A 314 17.87 -19.28 -10.55
CA VAL A 314 16.81 -19.93 -9.77
C VAL A 314 15.90 -20.72 -10.70
N HIS A 315 15.23 -21.75 -10.19
CA HIS A 315 14.56 -22.73 -11.05
C HIS A 315 13.15 -22.32 -11.39
N THR A 316 12.26 -22.32 -10.41
CA THR A 316 10.84 -22.00 -10.54
C THR A 316 10.44 -21.17 -9.31
N PRO A 317 10.84 -19.88 -9.29
CA PRO A 317 10.56 -19.01 -8.17
C PRO A 317 9.04 -18.81 -8.01
N LYS A 318 8.59 -18.74 -6.75
CA LYS A 318 7.19 -18.70 -6.32
C LYS A 318 6.86 -17.43 -5.57
N GLN A 319 6.07 -17.51 -4.51
CA GLN A 319 5.67 -16.35 -3.75
C GLN A 319 6.90 -15.64 -3.18
N LEU A 320 6.81 -14.32 -3.11
CA LEU A 320 7.88 -13.45 -2.65
C LEU A 320 7.32 -12.43 -1.66
N VAL A 321 8.16 -11.97 -0.75
CA VAL A 321 7.83 -10.92 0.20
C VAL A 321 8.96 -9.89 0.28
N VAL A 322 8.59 -8.63 0.47
CA VAL A 322 9.50 -7.49 0.57
C VAL A 322 9.81 -7.16 2.02
N ASP A 323 11.10 -7.10 2.36
CA ASP A 323 11.61 -6.48 3.58
C ASP A 323 12.06 -5.05 3.30
N ASN A 324 11.20 -4.10 3.66
CA ASN A 324 11.47 -2.67 3.48
C ASN A 324 12.58 -2.15 4.41
N GLU A 325 12.78 -2.76 5.58
CA GLU A 325 13.79 -2.29 6.54
C GLU A 325 15.20 -2.64 6.07
N LYS A 326 15.40 -3.89 5.62
CA LYS A 326 16.69 -4.34 5.09
C LYS A 326 16.86 -4.10 3.59
N ARG A 327 15.80 -3.68 2.89
CA ARG A 327 15.74 -3.54 1.42
C ARG A 327 16.08 -4.86 0.70
N GLN A 328 15.46 -5.93 1.18
CA GLN A 328 15.68 -7.30 0.70
C GLN A 328 14.37 -7.96 0.25
N LEU A 329 14.49 -8.91 -0.66
CA LEU A 329 13.42 -9.78 -1.11
C LEU A 329 13.67 -11.18 -0.56
N TYR A 330 12.61 -11.86 -0.14
CA TYR A 330 12.63 -13.28 0.20
C TYR A 330 11.68 -13.99 -0.77
N PHE A 331 12.08 -15.12 -1.33
CA PHE A 331 11.23 -15.87 -2.25
C PHE A 331 11.54 -17.36 -2.24
N SER A 332 10.51 -18.17 -2.45
CA SER A 332 10.65 -19.62 -2.57
C SER A 332 10.98 -20.04 -4.01
N ASP A 333 11.64 -21.19 -4.19
CA ASP A 333 11.99 -21.79 -5.47
C ASP A 333 11.55 -23.26 -5.48
N ARG A 334 10.45 -23.55 -6.20
CA ARG A 334 9.68 -24.80 -6.08
C ARG A 334 10.49 -26.00 -6.54
N GLU A 335 10.77 -26.09 -7.84
CA GLU A 335 11.59 -27.15 -8.42
C GLU A 335 13.07 -27.02 -8.07
N GLY A 336 13.50 -25.85 -7.60
CA GLY A 336 14.83 -25.66 -7.07
C GLY A 336 15.02 -26.18 -5.65
N LEU A 337 13.94 -26.53 -4.94
CA LEU A 337 13.95 -27.07 -3.57
C LEU A 337 14.59 -26.11 -2.54
N ARG A 338 14.35 -24.80 -2.70
CA ARG A 338 15.09 -23.77 -1.96
C ARG A 338 14.23 -22.58 -1.53
N VAL A 339 14.71 -21.84 -0.54
CA VAL A 339 14.26 -20.48 -0.20
C VAL A 339 15.45 -19.54 -0.30
N TRP A 340 15.26 -18.39 -0.93
CA TRP A 340 16.31 -17.41 -1.22
C TRP A 340 16.01 -16.06 -0.57
N ARG A 341 17.06 -15.28 -0.32
CA ARG A 341 16.97 -13.83 -0.19
C ARG A 341 17.96 -13.11 -1.10
N CYS A 342 17.65 -11.88 -1.47
CA CYS A 342 18.58 -10.97 -2.15
C CYS A 342 18.23 -9.51 -1.85
N ASN A 343 19.11 -8.58 -2.19
CA ASN A 343 18.79 -7.15 -2.16
C ASN A 343 17.78 -6.80 -3.26
N PHE A 344 17.14 -5.63 -3.17
CA PHE A 344 16.20 -5.14 -4.21
C PHE A 344 16.81 -5.04 -5.63
N ASP A 345 18.13 -4.95 -5.76
CA ASP A 345 18.82 -4.93 -7.05
C ASP A 345 19.27 -6.32 -7.53
N GLY A 346 18.98 -7.37 -6.76
CA GLY A 346 19.34 -8.76 -7.03
C GLY A 346 20.74 -9.18 -6.54
N GLN A 347 21.52 -8.24 -6.00
CA GLN A 347 22.82 -8.57 -5.40
C GLN A 347 22.66 -9.36 -4.09
N ASN A 348 23.73 -10.01 -3.65
CA ASN A 348 23.75 -10.86 -2.45
C ASN A 348 22.65 -11.92 -2.46
N LEU A 349 22.49 -12.61 -3.60
CA LEU A 349 21.59 -13.75 -3.69
C LEU A 349 22.10 -14.88 -2.79
N GLU A 350 21.41 -15.08 -1.68
CA GLU A 350 21.81 -15.94 -0.57
C GLU A 350 20.77 -17.03 -0.33
N LEU A 351 21.26 -18.26 -0.22
CA LEU A 351 20.46 -19.45 0.02
C LEU A 351 20.12 -19.53 1.51
N LEU A 352 18.82 -19.53 1.85
CA LEU A 352 18.35 -19.60 3.23
C LEU A 352 17.99 -21.01 3.67
N ILE A 353 17.41 -21.80 2.76
CA ILE A 353 16.96 -23.17 2.99
C ILE A 353 17.22 -23.98 1.73
N GLN A 354 17.72 -25.20 1.90
CA GLN A 354 17.76 -26.23 0.87
C GLN A 354 17.08 -27.51 1.39
N THR A 355 15.95 -27.89 0.78
CA THR A 355 15.17 -29.08 1.16
C THR A 355 15.55 -30.32 0.35
N GLY A 356 16.44 -30.18 -0.64
CA GLY A 356 17.00 -31.26 -1.44
C GLY A 356 17.93 -30.76 -2.55
N ASP A 357 18.42 -31.68 -3.37
CA ASP A 357 19.19 -31.40 -4.57
C ASP A 357 18.32 -31.50 -5.83
N TYR A 358 18.03 -30.35 -6.45
CA TYR A 358 17.22 -30.28 -7.67
C TYR A 358 17.86 -30.95 -8.89
N GLN A 359 19.15 -31.30 -8.83
CA GLN A 359 19.84 -32.06 -9.88
C GLN A 359 19.56 -33.56 -9.77
N VAL A 360 19.11 -34.03 -8.61
CA VAL A 360 18.67 -35.41 -8.40
C VAL A 360 17.18 -35.50 -8.75
N LEU A 361 16.87 -36.24 -9.83
CA LEU A 361 15.51 -36.30 -10.37
C LEU A 361 14.48 -36.77 -9.34
N GLU A 362 14.82 -37.75 -8.50
CA GLU A 362 13.94 -38.28 -7.46
C GLU A 362 13.58 -37.21 -6.42
N GLU A 363 14.57 -36.43 -5.95
CA GLU A 363 14.32 -35.36 -4.99
C GLU A 363 13.57 -34.18 -5.61
N LYS A 364 13.90 -33.84 -6.87
CA LYS A 364 13.19 -32.81 -7.63
C LYS A 364 11.71 -33.15 -7.83
N LEU A 365 11.37 -34.43 -7.99
CA LEU A 365 9.98 -34.88 -8.16
C LEU A 365 9.23 -35.07 -6.83
N ASP A 366 9.93 -35.10 -5.70
CA ASP A 366 9.32 -35.17 -4.37
C ASP A 366 8.65 -33.83 -4.01
N GLN A 367 7.34 -33.77 -4.23
CA GLN A 367 6.53 -32.58 -3.96
C GLN A 367 6.50 -32.18 -2.47
N THR A 368 6.91 -33.07 -1.56
CA THR A 368 7.00 -32.72 -0.14
C THR A 368 8.20 -31.82 0.16
N ARG A 369 9.14 -31.67 -0.78
CA ARG A 369 10.31 -30.76 -0.71
C ARG A 369 10.08 -29.41 -1.39
N TRP A 370 8.99 -29.27 -2.13
CA TRP A 370 8.68 -28.07 -2.93
C TRP A 370 8.27 -26.87 -2.09
N CYS A 371 9.15 -25.88 -1.97
CA CYS A 371 8.90 -24.59 -1.34
C CYS A 371 7.98 -23.71 -2.20
N VAL A 372 6.99 -23.02 -1.60
CA VAL A 372 6.03 -22.19 -2.36
C VAL A 372 5.82 -20.80 -1.78
N GLY A 373 5.26 -20.71 -0.57
CA GLY A 373 5.01 -19.47 0.16
C GLY A 373 6.22 -19.06 0.96
N VAL A 374 6.36 -17.76 1.26
CA VAL A 374 7.35 -17.26 2.20
C VAL A 374 6.86 -15.99 2.89
N ALA A 375 7.11 -15.88 4.19
CA ALA A 375 6.87 -14.65 4.96
C ALA A 375 7.98 -14.48 5.99
N PHE A 376 8.11 -13.29 6.56
CA PHE A 376 9.03 -13.04 7.67
C PHE A 376 8.40 -12.14 8.72
N SER A 377 9.01 -12.10 9.91
CA SER A 377 8.62 -11.23 11.00
C SER A 377 9.85 -10.71 11.74
N HIS A 378 10.06 -9.40 11.66
CA HIS A 378 11.11 -8.71 12.42
C HIS A 378 10.90 -8.85 13.93
N THR A 379 9.65 -8.89 14.38
CA THR A 379 9.30 -9.04 15.80
C THR A 379 9.77 -10.38 16.37
N THR A 380 9.68 -11.46 15.59
CA THR A 380 10.13 -12.79 16.04
C THR A 380 11.56 -13.11 15.62
N GLY A 381 12.14 -12.33 14.68
CA GLY A 381 13.44 -12.63 14.07
C GLY A 381 13.41 -13.88 13.19
N LYS A 382 12.21 -14.33 12.79
CA LYS A 382 12.01 -15.59 12.05
C LYS A 382 11.41 -15.34 10.67
N PHE A 383 11.68 -16.27 9.76
CA PHE A 383 10.95 -16.42 8.51
C PHE A 383 10.24 -17.77 8.47
N TYR A 384 9.23 -17.85 7.61
CA TYR A 384 8.28 -18.93 7.50
C TYR A 384 8.15 -19.31 6.03
N TRP A 385 7.97 -20.60 5.73
CA TRP A 385 7.70 -21.05 4.37
C TRP A 385 6.77 -22.26 4.36
N THR A 386 6.08 -22.46 3.24
CA THR A 386 5.30 -23.67 2.97
C THR A 386 6.09 -24.65 2.12
N GLN A 387 5.89 -25.93 2.41
CA GLN A 387 6.17 -27.03 1.50
C GLN A 387 4.83 -27.66 1.12
N LYS A 388 4.45 -27.61 -0.17
CA LYS A 388 3.06 -27.88 -0.57
C LYS A 388 2.64 -29.34 -0.48
N GLY A 389 3.56 -30.28 -0.69
CA GLY A 389 3.21 -31.69 -0.88
C GLY A 389 2.44 -31.98 -2.18
N PRO A 390 2.06 -33.24 -2.44
CA PRO A 390 1.21 -33.60 -3.57
C PRO A 390 -0.11 -32.85 -3.53
N SER A 391 -0.69 -32.56 -4.70
CA SER A 391 -1.96 -31.85 -4.74
C SER A 391 -3.06 -32.60 -4.00
N LYS A 392 -3.72 -31.93 -3.06
CA LYS A 392 -4.76 -32.49 -2.18
C LYS A 392 -4.27 -33.71 -1.39
N GLY A 393 -2.96 -33.76 -1.10
CA GLY A 393 -2.25 -34.95 -0.65
C GLY A 393 -2.04 -35.08 0.85
N PHE A 394 -2.43 -34.08 1.66
CA PHE A 394 -2.28 -34.08 3.13
C PHE A 394 -0.85 -34.36 3.60
N GLN A 395 0.13 -33.83 2.87
CA GLN A 395 1.56 -33.96 3.17
C GLN A 395 2.26 -32.60 3.16
N GLY A 396 1.48 -31.52 3.13
CA GLY A 396 1.96 -30.17 3.21
C GLY A 396 2.45 -29.81 4.60
N ARG A 397 3.42 -28.89 4.67
CA ARG A 397 4.05 -28.43 5.90
C ARG A 397 4.21 -26.91 5.89
N ILE A 398 4.15 -26.32 7.07
CA ILE A 398 4.60 -24.96 7.33
C ILE A 398 5.75 -25.06 8.32
N SER A 399 6.89 -24.50 7.94
CA SER A 399 8.10 -24.49 8.75
C SER A 399 8.50 -23.05 9.08
N GLN A 400 9.29 -22.89 10.13
CA GLN A 400 9.90 -21.62 10.51
C GLN A 400 11.39 -21.81 10.76
N ASP A 401 12.11 -20.69 10.66
CA ASP A 401 13.52 -20.65 11.04
C ASP A 401 13.99 -19.22 11.34
N ASN A 402 15.17 -19.07 11.94
CA ASN A 402 15.78 -17.77 12.23
C ASN A 402 16.24 -17.09 10.93
N ILE A 403 16.05 -15.77 10.82
CA ILE A 403 16.51 -14.98 9.65
C ILE A 403 18.05 -14.98 9.56
N ASP A 404 18.72 -14.95 10.71
CA ASP A 404 20.18 -15.00 10.80
C ASP A 404 20.64 -16.43 11.10
N PHE A 405 21.72 -16.86 10.48
CA PHE A 405 22.24 -18.21 10.66
C PHE A 405 22.90 -18.41 12.02
N PRO A 406 22.78 -19.62 12.60
CA PRO A 406 23.66 -20.04 13.68
C PRO A 406 25.13 -19.96 13.26
N ARG A 407 26.02 -19.75 14.22
CA ARG A 407 27.45 -19.55 13.94
C ARG A 407 28.04 -20.74 13.19
N GLY A 408 28.60 -20.48 12.01
CA GLY A 408 29.26 -21.50 11.17
C GLY A 408 28.30 -22.36 10.36
N GLN A 409 26.99 -22.05 10.38
CA GLN A 409 25.98 -22.69 9.55
C GLN A 409 25.53 -21.75 8.42
N ASP A 410 24.90 -22.33 7.40
CA ASP A 410 24.30 -21.65 6.25
C ASP A 410 23.02 -22.40 5.80
N GLY A 411 22.41 -21.94 4.71
CA GLY A 411 21.15 -22.52 4.22
C GLY A 411 21.21 -23.99 3.78
N THR A 412 22.40 -24.60 3.67
CA THR A 412 22.58 -26.01 3.30
C THR A 412 22.72 -26.95 4.51
N ASN A 413 23.15 -26.43 5.66
CA ASN A 413 23.52 -27.27 6.80
C ASN A 413 22.91 -26.81 8.14
N ARG A 414 22.05 -25.78 8.11
CA ARG A 414 21.45 -25.24 9.32
C ARG A 414 20.57 -26.26 10.06
N THR A 415 20.61 -26.20 11.38
CA THR A 415 19.97 -27.20 12.27
C THR A 415 18.79 -26.66 13.08
N ASP A 416 18.46 -25.38 12.90
CA ASP A 416 17.44 -24.65 13.65
C ASP A 416 16.05 -24.63 13.00
N ILE A 417 15.88 -25.39 11.90
CA ILE A 417 14.60 -25.58 11.20
C ILE A 417 13.57 -26.24 12.12
N GLU A 418 12.42 -25.60 12.29
CA GLU A 418 11.30 -26.10 13.08
C GLU A 418 10.04 -26.26 12.23
N CYS A 419 9.42 -27.44 12.24
CA CYS A 419 8.13 -27.68 11.59
C CYS A 419 6.99 -27.21 12.52
N LEU A 420 6.22 -26.21 12.10
CA LEU A 420 5.11 -25.65 12.90
C LEU A 420 3.81 -26.41 12.70
N LEU A 421 3.49 -26.76 11.46
CA LEU A 421 2.26 -27.46 11.08
C LEU A 421 2.60 -28.52 10.03
N GLN A 422 1.98 -29.70 10.13
CA GLN A 422 2.22 -30.80 9.20
C GLN A 422 0.94 -31.53 8.83
N ASN A 423 1.02 -32.31 7.75
CA ASN A 423 -0.10 -33.02 7.13
C ASN A 423 -1.22 -32.07 6.66
N LEU A 424 -0.83 -30.86 6.26
CA LEU A 424 -1.74 -29.89 5.65
C LEU A 424 -2.11 -30.35 4.22
N PRO A 425 -3.33 -30.08 3.74
CA PRO A 425 -3.79 -30.58 2.45
C PRO A 425 -2.91 -30.13 1.26
N GLU A 426 -2.73 -28.83 1.06
CA GLU A 426 -1.82 -28.24 0.05
C GLU A 426 -1.61 -26.74 0.36
N PRO A 427 -0.78 -26.37 1.34
CA PRO A 427 -0.58 -24.98 1.73
C PRO A 427 0.29 -24.25 0.68
N ILE A 428 -0.14 -23.05 0.28
CA ILE A 428 0.44 -22.30 -0.85
C ILE A 428 1.13 -21.04 -0.36
N ASP A 429 0.40 -19.93 -0.20
CA ASP A 429 0.95 -18.64 0.17
C ASP A 429 0.66 -18.35 1.65
N LEU A 430 1.50 -17.52 2.27
CA LEU A 430 1.38 -17.20 3.69
C LEU A 430 1.82 -15.76 3.97
N GLU A 431 1.23 -15.17 5.01
CA GLU A 431 1.61 -13.85 5.48
C GLU A 431 1.52 -13.76 7.01
N VAL A 432 2.39 -12.94 7.59
CA VAL A 432 2.43 -12.69 9.04
C VAL A 432 1.84 -11.32 9.33
N ASP A 433 0.83 -11.26 10.20
CA ASP A 433 0.47 -10.03 10.90
C ASP A 433 1.45 -9.82 12.05
N GLY A 434 2.44 -8.96 11.83
CA GLY A 434 3.47 -8.66 12.83
C GLY A 434 2.93 -8.03 14.12
N THR A 435 1.77 -7.37 14.07
CA THR A 435 1.16 -6.71 15.24
C THR A 435 0.42 -7.69 16.13
N ARG A 436 -0.36 -8.60 15.53
CA ARG A 436 -1.09 -9.64 16.26
C ARG A 436 -0.23 -10.85 16.57
N GLN A 437 0.85 -11.02 15.80
CA GLN A 437 1.68 -12.21 15.72
C GLN A 437 0.86 -13.42 15.27
N ASP A 438 0.05 -13.22 14.23
CA ASP A 438 -0.73 -14.29 13.60
C ASP A 438 -0.13 -14.63 12.24
N LEU A 439 -0.08 -15.91 11.92
CA LEU A 439 0.32 -16.42 10.62
C LEU A 439 -0.93 -16.89 9.88
N CYS A 440 -1.22 -16.27 8.74
CA CYS A 440 -2.32 -16.62 7.86
C CYS A 440 -1.79 -17.31 6.60
N TRP A 441 -2.52 -18.28 6.05
CA TRP A 441 -2.12 -18.93 4.80
C TRP A 441 -3.32 -19.42 3.98
N THR A 442 -3.09 -19.59 2.68
CA THR A 442 -4.01 -20.24 1.75
C THR A 442 -3.71 -21.72 1.63
N ASP A 443 -4.75 -22.55 1.56
CA ASP A 443 -4.63 -23.98 1.26
C ASP A 443 -5.49 -24.34 0.05
N ARG A 444 -4.87 -24.94 -0.97
CA ARG A 444 -5.49 -25.27 -2.27
C ARG A 444 -6.12 -26.67 -2.30
N GLY A 445 -6.07 -27.42 -1.21
CA GLY A 445 -6.51 -28.81 -1.17
C GLY A 445 -8.00 -29.04 -1.43
N GLY A 446 -8.44 -30.30 -1.40
CA GLY A 446 -9.85 -30.66 -1.57
C GLY A 446 -10.70 -30.32 -0.34
N LEU A 447 -12.00 -30.08 -0.55
CA LEU A 447 -12.96 -30.04 0.56
C LEU A 447 -12.93 -31.39 1.33
N PRO A 448 -13.12 -31.39 2.67
CA PRO A 448 -13.51 -30.24 3.49
C PRO A 448 -12.33 -29.38 3.99
N LEU A 449 -11.09 -29.87 3.94
CA LEU A 449 -9.95 -29.26 4.65
C LEU A 449 -9.04 -28.36 3.80
N GLY A 450 -9.24 -28.28 2.49
CA GLY A 450 -8.59 -27.30 1.62
C GLY A 450 -9.56 -26.31 0.99
N ASN A 451 -9.08 -25.53 0.01
CA ASN A 451 -9.76 -24.39 -0.60
C ASN A 451 -10.20 -23.34 0.44
N ASN A 452 -9.27 -22.95 1.30
CA ASN A 452 -9.54 -22.10 2.45
C ASN A 452 -8.39 -21.15 2.80
N ILE A 453 -8.70 -20.19 3.68
CA ILE A 453 -7.75 -19.39 4.43
C ILE A 453 -7.76 -19.93 5.86
N ASN A 454 -6.57 -20.10 6.43
CA ASN A 454 -6.37 -20.51 7.80
C ASN A 454 -5.53 -19.49 8.55
N ARG A 455 -5.57 -19.56 9.88
CA ARG A 455 -4.80 -18.69 10.77
C ARG A 455 -4.29 -19.48 11.97
N VAL A 456 -3.08 -19.18 12.42
CA VAL A 456 -2.56 -19.64 13.71
C VAL A 456 -1.86 -18.49 14.44
N SER A 457 -2.01 -18.43 15.76
CA SER A 457 -1.24 -17.48 16.55
C SER A 457 0.18 -18.01 16.77
N LEU A 458 1.18 -17.18 16.50
CA LEU A 458 2.59 -17.48 16.74
C LEU A 458 2.95 -17.35 18.23
N LYS A 459 2.09 -16.75 19.05
CA LYS A 459 2.29 -16.62 20.49
C LYS A 459 2.14 -17.99 21.18
N GLY A 460 3.26 -18.53 21.66
CA GLY A 460 3.26 -19.79 22.42
C GLY A 460 3.01 -21.04 21.56
N ILE A 461 3.00 -20.91 20.22
CA ILE A 461 2.96 -22.07 19.32
C ILE A 461 4.19 -22.94 19.57
N LYS A 462 3.99 -24.26 19.59
CA LYS A 462 5.07 -25.23 19.73
C LYS A 462 5.28 -25.96 18.41
N PRO A 463 6.53 -26.14 17.96
CA PRO A 463 6.84 -26.99 16.83
C PRO A 463 6.31 -28.41 17.03
N VAL A 464 5.98 -29.08 15.94
CA VAL A 464 5.52 -30.46 15.96
C VAL A 464 6.69 -31.38 16.31
N SER A 465 6.57 -32.06 17.46
CA SER A 465 7.66 -32.85 18.03
C SER A 465 7.71 -34.32 17.59
N ALA A 466 6.69 -34.82 16.87
CA ALA A 466 6.60 -36.22 16.44
C ALA A 466 6.05 -36.35 15.01
N SER A 467 6.68 -37.22 14.22
CA SER A 467 6.19 -37.63 12.90
C SER A 467 4.84 -38.34 13.04
N GLY A 468 3.80 -37.84 12.37
CA GLY A 468 2.47 -38.47 12.33
C GLY A 468 1.36 -37.74 13.10
N ILE A 469 1.67 -36.68 13.85
CA ILE A 469 0.63 -35.81 14.43
C ILE A 469 0.09 -34.89 13.33
N THR A 470 -1.12 -35.14 12.87
CA THR A 470 -1.80 -34.26 11.90
C THR A 470 -2.24 -32.95 12.57
N SER A 471 -1.81 -31.82 12.01
CA SER A 471 -2.34 -30.51 12.38
C SER A 471 -3.78 -30.38 11.87
N SER A 472 -4.68 -29.88 12.71
CA SER A 472 -6.12 -29.89 12.46
C SER A 472 -6.80 -28.56 12.84
N PRO A 473 -7.81 -28.13 12.06
CA PRO A 473 -8.55 -26.91 12.38
C PRO A 473 -9.38 -27.09 13.66
N GLY A 474 -9.49 -26.03 14.46
CA GLY A 474 -10.17 -26.01 15.76
C GLY A 474 -9.31 -26.55 16.93
N LYS A 475 -8.15 -27.12 16.63
CA LYS A 475 -7.19 -27.61 17.63
C LYS A 475 -5.84 -26.91 17.50
N ASP A 476 -5.23 -27.01 16.33
CA ASP A 476 -3.86 -26.54 16.08
C ASP A 476 -3.87 -25.19 15.33
N TYR A 477 -4.94 -24.90 14.59
CA TYR A 477 -5.15 -23.64 13.89
C TYR A 477 -6.65 -23.35 13.66
N GLU A 478 -6.96 -22.16 13.20
CA GLU A 478 -8.31 -21.69 12.89
C GLU A 478 -8.59 -21.72 11.38
N LEU A 479 -9.80 -22.14 11.02
CA LEU A 479 -10.31 -22.08 9.64
C LEU A 479 -11.10 -20.78 9.45
N VAL A 480 -10.52 -19.81 8.74
CA VAL A 480 -11.04 -18.44 8.62
C VAL A 480 -12.08 -18.33 7.52
N ALA A 481 -11.77 -18.79 6.31
CA ALA A 481 -12.69 -18.72 5.16
C ALA A 481 -12.56 -19.96 4.29
N ARG A 482 -13.63 -20.39 3.60
CA ARG A 482 -13.67 -21.64 2.79
C ARG A 482 -14.19 -21.40 1.37
N ASN A 483 -14.21 -22.42 0.53
CA ASN A 483 -14.78 -22.38 -0.83
C ASN A 483 -14.13 -21.28 -1.69
N LEU A 484 -12.80 -21.30 -1.77
CA LEU A 484 -12.01 -20.29 -2.49
C LEU A 484 -11.55 -20.72 -3.89
N HIS A 485 -12.01 -21.86 -4.41
CA HIS A 485 -11.79 -22.30 -5.80
C HIS A 485 -10.33 -22.18 -6.27
N GLU A 486 -9.43 -22.87 -5.58
CA GLU A 486 -7.99 -22.85 -5.79
C GLU A 486 -7.30 -21.52 -5.42
N ALA A 487 -7.42 -21.12 -4.15
CA ALA A 487 -6.73 -19.95 -3.61
C ALA A 487 -5.21 -20.06 -3.75
N ILE A 488 -4.58 -18.96 -4.14
CA ILE A 488 -3.11 -18.82 -4.21
C ILE A 488 -2.67 -17.67 -3.33
N GLY A 489 -2.79 -16.43 -3.80
CA GLY A 489 -2.23 -15.28 -3.09
C GLY A 489 -3.07 -14.90 -1.87
N ILE A 490 -2.40 -14.38 -0.84
CA ILE A 490 -3.03 -13.76 0.32
C ILE A 490 -2.35 -12.44 0.65
N LYS A 491 -3.14 -11.42 0.97
CA LYS A 491 -2.63 -10.17 1.52
C LYS A 491 -3.48 -9.65 2.68
N LEU A 492 -2.86 -9.32 3.79
CA LEU A 492 -3.48 -8.74 4.97
C LEU A 492 -3.44 -7.21 4.87
N ASP A 493 -4.60 -6.60 5.13
CA ASP A 493 -4.79 -5.15 5.27
C ASP A 493 -5.09 -4.84 6.74
N PRO A 494 -4.06 -4.63 7.58
CA PRO A 494 -4.27 -4.31 8.99
C PRO A 494 -4.87 -2.91 9.20
N VAL A 495 -4.80 -2.02 8.21
CA VAL A 495 -5.34 -0.64 8.28
C VAL A 495 -6.86 -0.68 8.20
N ASN A 496 -7.42 -1.42 7.23
CA ASN A 496 -8.85 -1.56 7.04
C ASN A 496 -9.44 -2.84 7.65
N HIS A 497 -8.62 -3.67 8.31
CA HIS A 497 -9.02 -4.95 8.91
C HIS A 497 -9.60 -5.97 7.91
N HIS A 498 -8.99 -6.06 6.72
CA HIS A 498 -9.44 -6.97 5.65
C HIS A 498 -8.37 -7.98 5.23
N ILE A 499 -8.79 -9.17 4.81
CA ILE A 499 -7.95 -10.16 4.13
C ILE A 499 -8.33 -10.17 2.65
N TYR A 500 -7.34 -10.02 1.78
CA TYR A 500 -7.49 -10.17 0.34
C TYR A 500 -6.91 -11.50 -0.12
N THR A 501 -7.55 -12.14 -1.08
CA THR A 501 -7.03 -13.37 -1.69
C THR A 501 -7.41 -13.45 -3.16
N THR A 502 -6.54 -14.06 -3.93
CA THR A 502 -6.69 -14.37 -5.35
C THR A 502 -6.83 -15.87 -5.54
N ASN A 503 -7.48 -16.27 -6.63
CA ASN A 503 -7.55 -17.66 -7.01
C ASN A 503 -7.40 -17.87 -8.52
N MET A 504 -7.14 -19.13 -8.88
CA MET A 504 -7.05 -19.54 -10.28
C MET A 504 -8.42 -19.54 -10.99
N GLY A 505 -9.51 -19.59 -10.23
CA GLY A 505 -10.89 -19.42 -10.70
C GLY A 505 -11.29 -17.97 -11.01
N SER A 506 -10.31 -17.14 -11.39
CA SER A 506 -10.51 -15.77 -11.87
C SER A 506 -11.04 -14.76 -10.87
N ALA A 507 -10.94 -14.97 -9.56
CA ALA A 507 -11.55 -14.10 -8.55
C ALA A 507 -10.53 -13.42 -7.62
N VAL A 508 -10.81 -12.16 -7.29
CA VAL A 508 -10.23 -11.45 -6.14
C VAL A 508 -11.30 -11.32 -5.07
N TYR A 509 -11.07 -11.92 -3.91
CA TYR A 509 -11.94 -11.83 -2.75
C TYR A 509 -11.38 -10.92 -1.68
N ARG A 510 -12.30 -10.35 -0.91
CA ARG A 510 -12.03 -9.69 0.37
C ARG A 510 -12.88 -10.32 1.45
N PHE A 511 -12.30 -10.45 2.62
CA PHE A 511 -12.94 -10.85 3.86
C PHE A 511 -12.63 -9.83 4.93
N ASP A 512 -13.45 -9.78 5.97
CA ASP A 512 -13.01 -9.19 7.23
C ASP A 512 -11.96 -10.11 7.86
N PHE A 513 -11.19 -9.60 8.82
CA PHE A 513 -10.17 -10.38 9.51
C PHE A 513 -10.69 -11.66 10.20
N ASP A 514 -11.97 -11.74 10.53
CA ASP A 514 -12.60 -12.95 11.08
C ASP A 514 -13.10 -13.93 9.99
N GLY A 515 -12.93 -13.61 8.70
CA GLY A 515 -13.37 -14.42 7.57
C GLY A 515 -14.82 -14.20 7.14
N HIS A 516 -15.55 -13.31 7.80
CA HIS A 516 -16.91 -12.92 7.41
C HIS A 516 -16.90 -11.85 6.30
N ASN A 517 -18.11 -11.40 5.91
CA ASN A 517 -18.33 -10.33 4.93
C ASN A 517 -17.57 -10.50 3.61
N ARG A 518 -17.57 -11.75 3.10
CA ARG A 518 -17.00 -12.08 1.80
C ARG A 518 -17.56 -11.16 0.72
N LYS A 519 -16.66 -10.44 0.04
CA LYS A 519 -16.96 -9.70 -1.18
C LYS A 519 -16.05 -10.18 -2.30
N LYS A 520 -16.58 -10.20 -3.52
CA LYS A 520 -15.81 -10.46 -4.73
C LYS A 520 -15.69 -9.13 -5.49
N PHE A 521 -14.47 -8.74 -5.84
CA PHE A 521 -14.19 -7.44 -6.48
C PHE A 521 -13.98 -7.57 -7.99
N TYR A 522 -13.28 -8.62 -8.39
CA TYR A 522 -12.91 -8.88 -9.77
C TYR A 522 -13.23 -10.34 -10.08
N GLU A 523 -13.82 -10.60 -11.24
CA GLU A 523 -14.14 -11.93 -11.73
C GLU A 523 -13.96 -12.05 -13.25
N ASP A 524 -13.82 -13.28 -13.75
CA ASP A 524 -13.83 -13.65 -15.17
C ASP A 524 -12.83 -12.88 -16.06
N ALA A 525 -11.71 -12.43 -15.49
CA ALA A 525 -10.75 -11.56 -16.16
C ALA A 525 -9.32 -12.12 -16.28
N GLY A 526 -9.09 -13.39 -15.94
CA GLY A 526 -7.77 -14.05 -15.98
C GLY A 526 -7.65 -15.17 -14.96
N SER A 527 -6.48 -15.76 -14.76
CA SER A 527 -6.26 -16.71 -13.65
C SER A 527 -5.28 -16.09 -12.66
N PHE A 528 -5.73 -15.82 -11.44
CA PHE A 528 -4.99 -14.92 -10.54
C PHE A 528 -4.06 -15.64 -9.55
N THR A 529 -2.84 -15.13 -9.42
CA THR A 529 -1.79 -15.62 -8.51
C THR A 529 -1.43 -14.54 -7.47
N GLY A 530 -0.17 -14.20 -7.23
CA GLY A 530 0.24 -13.30 -6.15
C GLY A 530 -0.54 -11.97 -6.10
N ILE A 531 -0.78 -11.49 -4.88
CA ILE A 531 -1.49 -10.25 -4.59
C ILE A 531 -0.74 -9.46 -3.53
N THR A 532 -0.71 -8.14 -3.70
CA THR A 532 -0.25 -7.20 -2.69
C THR A 532 -1.12 -5.95 -2.71
N LEU A 533 -0.94 -5.07 -1.74
CA LEU A 533 -1.71 -3.84 -1.64
C LEU A 533 -0.83 -2.66 -1.27
N ALA A 534 -1.31 -1.47 -1.61
CA ALA A 534 -0.73 -0.23 -1.15
C ALA A 534 -1.84 0.70 -0.67
N HIS A 535 -1.67 1.24 0.53
CA HIS A 535 -2.42 2.41 0.96
C HIS A 535 -1.75 3.63 0.34
N VAL A 536 -2.51 4.34 -0.48
CA VAL A 536 -2.06 5.55 -1.17
C VAL A 536 -2.78 6.78 -0.63
#